data_AF-G5SWM6-F1
#
_entry.id   AF-G5SWM6-F1
#
_cell.length_a   1.000
_cell.length_b   1.000
_cell.length_c   1.000
_cell.angle_alpha   90.00
_cell.angle_beta   90.00
_cell.angle_gamma   90.00
#
_symmetry.space_group_name_H-M   'P 1'
#
loop_
_entity.id
_entity.type
_entity.pdbx_description
1 polymer ?
#
loop_
_entity_poly.entity_id
_entity_poly.type
_entity_poly.pdbx_seq_one_letter_code
_entity_poly.pdbx_strand_id
1 'polypeptide(L)'
;MSKMTEMKKIVMLWLLAFSVVAGRAEDVIQVVPFEAKPGMTTDDMACFSVKMNNSHIYWAFQLDILLPEGMALDNTDGLNPFELNLDRFPHSSRGGIVTFKHGVAWNHLSNGWYRVVVSPNDATRINGYEGEIMKVYYLTDSDMKPGLYPIYVKGTVLTITGTSDVQPGPSSSYVTVGDSPLKTDENPDLSSLTGYLPSWVVEEMNAQMAGNNRLTGISLTGADSLGLAPSCANPNAFCYVKKECKLLELTSGTVGTNIVRMDGESGTCAEVILDEEYPFALSCPVDAGSVTLRRAPFAADWNTVCLPFALSCQAVREVLGDEAGLYGFDGLQDGKLCFSPVEGGEAHTPYLLYTTQREASGEVLFSDVSLLPVSAQPETSDGGVRFVGNYSGRMSASGFYGVTPDARIALGGGQAVLPGFRAYFDLAGSVATVASRLWINGVTTTVDHPEAVRVSGRVDVYTLSGTCVRSCVERETALDGLAKGIYIIDNEKIIVY
;
A
#
# COMPACT_ATOMS: atom_id res chain seq x y z
N MET A 1 -35.27 -6.12 -31.34
CA MET A 1 -35.34 -4.72 -31.83
C MET A 1 -36.57 -4.08 -31.19
N SER A 2 -36.54 -3.08 -30.32
CA SER A 2 -35.54 -2.06 -30.00
C SER A 2 -35.68 -1.71 -28.50
N LYS A 3 -34.93 -2.39 -27.63
CA LYS A 3 -34.63 -1.96 -26.25
C LYS A 3 -33.15 -1.53 -26.10
N MET A 4 -32.46 -1.41 -27.23
CA MET A 4 -31.01 -1.16 -27.34
C MET A 4 -30.69 0.33 -27.59
N THR A 5 -31.68 1.21 -27.43
CA THR A 5 -31.60 2.64 -27.82
C THR A 5 -31.77 3.59 -26.62
N GLU A 6 -32.10 3.08 -25.42
CA GLU A 6 -32.17 3.89 -24.20
C GLU A 6 -30.96 3.71 -23.25
N MET A 7 -30.08 2.76 -23.53
CA MET A 7 -28.86 2.52 -22.73
C MET A 7 -27.61 3.25 -23.29
N LYS A 8 -27.81 4.17 -24.25
CA LYS A 8 -26.75 5.01 -24.84
C LYS A 8 -26.86 6.50 -24.48
N LYS A 9 -27.64 6.83 -23.45
CA LYS A 9 -27.81 8.22 -22.95
C LYS A 9 -27.34 8.45 -21.51
N ILE A 10 -26.73 7.46 -20.85
CA ILE A 10 -26.23 7.59 -19.47
C ILE A 10 -24.70 7.51 -19.38
N VAL A 11 -24.02 7.14 -20.46
CA VAL A 11 -22.56 7.26 -20.58
C VAL A 11 -22.29 8.41 -21.54
N MET A 12 -21.45 9.37 -21.13
CA MET A 12 -20.92 10.47 -21.95
C MET A 12 -21.73 11.79 -21.92
N LEU A 13 -21.90 12.36 -20.73
CA LEU A 13 -21.96 13.83 -20.57
C LEU A 13 -21.29 14.29 -19.26
N TRP A 14 -20.09 13.78 -18.98
CA TRP A 14 -19.11 14.45 -18.12
C TRP A 14 -18.20 15.32 -18.99
N LEU A 15 -18.78 16.29 -19.69
CA LEU A 15 -18.07 17.48 -20.13
C LEU A 15 -18.20 18.50 -19.00
N LEU A 16 -17.62 18.16 -17.85
CA LEU A 16 -17.18 19.18 -16.91
C LEU A 16 -16.06 19.93 -17.63
N ALA A 17 -16.20 21.25 -17.65
CA ALA A 17 -15.23 22.15 -18.22
C ALA A 17 -13.83 21.80 -17.71
N PHE A 18 -13.03 21.11 -18.54
CA PHE A 18 -11.59 21.27 -18.50
C PHE A 18 -11.29 22.66 -19.04
N SER A 19 -11.65 23.69 -18.26
CA SER A 19 -10.67 24.75 -18.10
C SER A 19 -9.47 24.04 -17.50
N VAL A 20 -8.39 23.93 -18.28
CA VAL A 20 -7.06 23.85 -17.69
C VAL A 20 -6.96 25.10 -16.84
N VAL A 21 -7.38 25.01 -15.58
CA VAL A 21 -6.98 25.96 -14.57
C VAL A 21 -5.50 25.67 -14.48
N ALA A 22 -4.70 26.44 -15.21
CA ALA A 22 -3.28 26.59 -14.90
C ALA A 22 -3.26 26.79 -13.38
N GLY A 23 -2.69 25.81 -12.66
CA GLY A 23 -2.77 25.74 -11.20
C GLY A 23 -2.49 27.14 -10.66
N ARG A 24 -3.45 27.73 -9.95
CA ARG A 24 -3.22 29.05 -9.35
C ARG A 24 -1.98 28.90 -8.49
N ALA A 25 -0.92 29.64 -8.81
CA ALA A 25 0.30 29.65 -8.02
C ALA A 25 -0.08 29.87 -6.55
N GLU A 26 0.35 28.95 -5.69
CA GLU A 26 0.07 28.99 -4.27
C GLU A 26 0.96 30.06 -3.62
N ASP A 27 0.36 30.99 -2.89
CA ASP A 27 1.10 31.95 -2.08
C ASP A 27 1.56 31.28 -0.79
N VAL A 28 2.85 30.92 -0.72
CA VAL A 28 3.41 30.25 0.44
C VAL A 28 4.91 30.50 0.54
N ILE A 29 5.39 30.70 1.77
CA ILE A 29 6.81 30.67 2.12
C ILE A 29 7.00 29.55 3.13
N GLN A 30 7.90 28.62 2.85
CA GLN A 30 8.20 27.52 3.75
C GLN A 30 9.61 26.96 3.51
N VAL A 31 10.19 26.40 4.56
CA VAL A 31 11.45 25.67 4.56
C VAL A 31 11.37 24.46 3.62
N VAL A 32 12.42 24.23 2.84
CA VAL A 32 12.63 22.99 2.10
C VAL A 32 13.09 21.93 3.11
N PRO A 33 12.48 20.74 3.18
CA PRO A 33 12.91 19.75 4.15
C PRO A 33 14.39 19.39 3.96
N PHE A 34 15.09 19.15 5.07
CA PHE A 34 16.53 18.93 5.07
C PHE A 34 16.94 17.93 6.15
N GLU A 35 18.16 17.41 6.05
CA GLU A 35 18.77 16.54 7.06
C GLU A 35 19.76 17.35 7.92
N ALA A 36 19.72 17.15 9.23
CA ALA A 36 20.62 17.75 10.20
C ALA A 36 21.30 16.68 11.06
N LYS A 37 22.34 17.09 11.79
CA LYS A 37 23.03 16.25 12.78
C LYS A 37 22.93 16.90 14.16
N PRO A 38 22.96 16.12 15.26
CA PRO A 38 23.12 16.68 16.60
C PRO A 38 24.47 17.40 16.75
N GLY A 39 24.52 18.47 17.53
CA GLY A 39 25.74 19.18 17.91
C GLY A 39 26.39 20.03 16.81
N MET A 40 25.62 20.52 15.84
CA MET A 40 26.10 21.45 14.81
C MET A 40 26.41 22.81 15.42
N THR A 41 27.58 23.32 15.07
CA THR A 41 28.16 24.57 15.54
C THR A 41 28.35 25.56 14.39
N THR A 42 28.71 26.82 14.69
CA THR A 42 29.02 27.83 13.66
C THR A 42 30.14 27.41 12.71
N ASP A 43 31.10 26.60 13.17
CA ASP A 43 32.18 26.08 12.33
C ASP A 43 31.68 25.16 11.21
N ASP A 44 30.51 24.55 11.39
CA ASP A 44 29.88 23.68 10.38
C ASP A 44 29.20 24.47 9.27
N MET A 45 28.91 25.76 9.50
CA MET A 45 28.17 26.63 8.57
C MET A 45 26.87 25.99 8.04
N ALA A 46 26.19 25.22 8.89
CA ALA A 46 24.99 24.50 8.50
C ALA A 46 23.84 25.47 8.20
N CYS A 47 23.18 25.29 7.06
CA CYS A 47 22.04 26.12 6.65
C CYS A 47 20.95 25.30 5.95
N PHE A 48 19.72 25.78 6.00
CA PHE A 48 18.61 25.25 5.20
C PHE A 48 18.05 26.32 4.25
N SER A 49 17.43 25.85 3.17
CA SER A 49 16.80 26.70 2.15
C SER A 49 15.35 27.02 2.50
N VAL A 50 14.95 28.27 2.32
CA VAL A 50 13.56 28.72 2.39
C VAL A 50 13.07 28.99 0.98
N LYS A 51 11.97 28.35 0.57
CA LYS A 51 11.36 28.50 -0.74
C LYS A 51 10.08 29.34 -0.64
N MET A 52 9.81 30.08 -1.70
CA MET A 52 8.58 30.85 -1.87
C MET A 52 7.94 30.50 -3.21
N ASN A 53 6.66 30.15 -3.19
CA ASN A 53 5.78 30.24 -4.36
C ASN A 53 4.88 31.46 -4.18
N ASN A 54 4.60 32.15 -5.28
CA ASN A 54 3.83 33.37 -5.26
C ASN A 54 2.96 33.55 -6.51
N SER A 55 1.76 34.10 -6.31
CA SER A 55 0.80 34.46 -7.35
C SER A 55 1.02 35.86 -7.90
N HIS A 56 1.76 36.71 -7.17
CA HIS A 56 2.10 38.08 -7.55
C HIS A 56 3.59 38.35 -7.36
N ILE A 57 4.11 39.37 -8.04
CA ILE A 57 5.42 39.92 -7.71
C ILE A 57 5.30 40.76 -6.45
N TYR A 58 5.93 40.30 -5.37
CA TYR A 58 5.87 40.94 -4.05
C TYR A 58 7.06 41.87 -3.79
N TRP A 59 6.85 42.91 -2.99
CA TRP A 59 7.87 43.89 -2.58
C TRP A 59 8.64 43.42 -1.35
N ALA A 60 7.89 42.91 -0.38
CA ALA A 60 8.35 42.60 0.96
C ALA A 60 7.54 41.43 1.50
N PHE A 61 8.07 40.79 2.52
CA PHE A 61 7.28 39.87 3.34
C PHE A 61 7.67 39.92 4.81
N GLN A 62 6.73 39.51 5.63
CA GLN A 62 6.96 39.10 7.00
C GLN A 62 6.54 37.64 7.15
N LEU A 63 7.22 36.90 8.02
CA LEU A 63 6.76 35.60 8.53
C LEU A 63 7.27 35.37 9.94
N ASP A 64 6.62 34.46 10.67
CA ASP A 64 7.13 33.89 11.91
C ASP A 64 7.50 32.43 11.65
N ILE A 65 8.72 32.02 11.98
CA ILE A 65 9.21 30.64 11.88
C ILE A 65 9.48 30.06 13.27
N LEU A 66 9.06 28.81 13.49
CA LEU A 66 9.39 28.04 14.70
C LEU A 66 10.27 26.86 14.30
N LEU A 67 11.47 26.84 14.84
CA LEU A 67 12.39 25.70 14.76
C LEU A 67 12.06 24.70 15.89
N PRO A 68 12.37 23.41 15.70
CA PRO A 68 12.12 22.42 16.75
C PRO A 68 13.00 22.67 17.98
N GLU A 69 12.57 22.13 19.13
CA GLU A 69 13.39 22.13 20.35
C GLU A 69 14.75 21.47 20.06
N GLY A 70 15.82 22.09 20.54
CA GLY A 70 17.19 21.71 20.22
C GLY A 70 17.78 22.35 18.96
N MET A 71 17.03 23.20 18.25
CA MET A 71 17.54 24.00 17.13
C MET A 71 17.39 25.50 17.38
N ALA A 72 18.38 26.29 16.94
CA ALA A 72 18.35 27.75 17.01
C ALA A 72 19.00 28.38 15.77
N LEU A 73 18.67 29.64 15.47
CA LEU A 73 19.38 30.41 14.45
C LEU A 73 20.82 30.67 14.86
N ASP A 74 21.77 30.55 13.93
CA ASP A 74 23.17 30.87 14.18
C ASP A 74 23.41 32.39 14.07
N ASN A 75 23.34 33.07 15.22
CA ASN A 75 23.63 34.49 15.35
C ASN A 75 24.95 34.75 16.10
N THR A 76 25.88 33.79 16.05
CA THR A 76 27.17 33.89 16.72
C THR A 76 27.90 35.17 16.32
N ASP A 77 28.51 35.83 17.31
CA ASP A 77 29.17 37.15 17.17
C ASP A 77 28.26 38.28 16.63
N GLY A 78 26.93 38.11 16.70
CA GLY A 78 25.97 39.09 16.21
C GLY A 78 25.80 39.09 14.69
N LEU A 79 26.27 38.03 14.01
CA LEU A 79 26.05 37.85 12.59
C LEU A 79 24.57 37.65 12.27
N ASN A 80 24.18 38.04 11.05
CA ASN A 80 22.82 37.83 10.57
C ASN A 80 22.72 36.38 10.04
N PRO A 81 21.84 35.52 10.62
CA PRO A 81 21.68 34.12 10.20
C PRO A 81 21.02 33.96 8.82
N PHE A 82 20.66 35.05 8.15
CA PHE A 82 19.92 35.03 6.88
C PHE A 82 20.78 35.50 5.71
N GLU A 83 20.84 34.70 4.66
CA GLU A 83 21.49 35.03 3.39
C GLU A 83 20.46 35.04 2.26
N LEU A 84 20.23 36.20 1.64
CA LEU A 84 19.27 36.34 0.54
C LEU A 84 19.78 35.67 -0.75
N ASN A 85 18.88 35.07 -1.50
CA ASN A 85 19.21 34.42 -2.77
C ASN A 85 19.45 35.47 -3.89
N LEU A 86 20.58 35.34 -4.61
CA LEU A 86 21.01 36.26 -5.66
C LEU A 86 20.06 36.34 -6.87
N ASP A 87 19.36 35.25 -7.18
CA ASP A 87 18.43 35.18 -8.31
C ASP A 87 17.08 35.83 -7.96
N ARG A 88 16.65 35.68 -6.69
CA ARG A 88 15.38 36.25 -6.22
C ARG A 88 15.48 37.72 -5.84
N PHE A 89 16.62 38.18 -5.34
CA PHE A 89 16.76 39.54 -4.82
C PHE A 89 17.68 40.41 -5.67
N PRO A 90 17.18 41.57 -6.15
CA PRO A 90 18.02 42.56 -6.82
C PRO A 90 19.22 42.96 -5.96
N HIS A 91 20.38 43.06 -6.58
CA HIS A 91 21.62 43.37 -5.89
C HIS A 91 22.59 44.13 -6.80
N SER A 92 23.60 44.75 -6.19
CA SER A 92 24.78 45.25 -6.90
C SER A 92 26.02 44.52 -6.41
N SER A 93 27.00 44.33 -7.30
CA SER A 93 28.31 43.80 -6.94
C SER A 93 29.41 44.82 -7.26
N ARG A 94 30.26 45.14 -6.28
CA ARG A 94 31.43 46.00 -6.47
C ARG A 94 32.63 45.40 -5.75
N GLY A 95 33.66 45.03 -6.51
CA GLY A 95 34.88 44.42 -5.95
C GLY A 95 34.63 43.06 -5.29
N GLY A 96 33.66 42.28 -5.77
CA GLY A 96 33.30 40.98 -5.21
C GLY A 96 32.35 41.05 -4.00
N ILE A 97 32.05 42.24 -3.50
CA ILE A 97 31.09 42.43 -2.40
C ILE A 97 29.69 42.59 -3.00
N VAL A 98 28.77 41.70 -2.60
CA VAL A 98 27.36 41.77 -2.93
C VAL A 98 26.64 42.69 -1.94
N THR A 99 25.79 43.58 -2.46
CA THR A 99 24.87 44.39 -1.65
C THR A 99 23.46 44.24 -2.18
N PHE A 100 22.59 43.60 -1.39
CA PHE A 100 21.19 43.41 -1.72
C PHE A 100 20.40 44.72 -1.63
N LYS A 101 19.38 44.83 -2.48
CA LYS A 101 18.39 45.90 -2.43
C LYS A 101 17.27 45.65 -1.43
N HIS A 102 17.33 44.53 -0.73
CA HIS A 102 16.47 44.19 0.39
C HIS A 102 17.29 43.99 1.66
N GLY A 103 16.74 44.40 2.80
CA GLY A 103 17.27 44.12 4.12
C GLY A 103 16.48 43.02 4.81
N VAL A 104 17.15 42.27 5.69
CA VAL A 104 16.52 41.29 6.57
C VAL A 104 16.61 41.81 8.00
N ALA A 105 15.46 41.98 8.65
CA ALA A 105 15.35 42.25 10.08
C ALA A 105 14.66 41.06 10.76
N TRP A 106 15.11 40.68 11.94
CA TRP A 106 14.51 39.57 12.67
C TRP A 106 14.55 39.76 14.18
N ASN A 107 13.69 39.04 14.90
CA ASN A 107 13.66 39.03 16.35
C ASN A 107 13.21 37.66 16.88
N HIS A 108 13.83 37.19 17.96
CA HIS A 108 13.37 36.03 18.71
C HIS A 108 12.27 36.46 19.68
N LEU A 109 11.07 35.93 19.48
CA LEU A 109 9.88 36.24 20.27
C LEU A 109 9.87 35.42 21.56
N SER A 110 9.23 35.94 22.61
CA SER A 110 9.18 35.29 23.93
C SER A 110 8.47 33.92 23.96
N ASN A 111 7.80 33.54 22.86
CA ASN A 111 7.12 32.26 22.68
C ASN A 111 7.91 31.27 21.80
N GLY A 112 9.20 31.52 21.54
CA GLY A 112 10.09 30.64 20.78
C GLY A 112 10.10 30.86 19.26
N TRP A 113 9.18 31.69 18.74
CA TRP A 113 9.12 31.97 17.31
C TRP A 113 10.15 33.03 16.90
N TYR A 114 10.71 32.92 15.70
CA TYR A 114 11.51 33.97 15.10
C TYR A 114 10.67 34.74 14.10
N ARG A 115 10.48 36.04 14.34
CA ARG A 115 9.87 36.94 13.36
C ARG A 115 10.93 37.38 12.38
N VAL A 116 10.68 37.24 11.09
CA VAL A 116 11.56 37.66 10.00
C VAL A 116 10.80 38.63 9.10
N VAL A 117 11.42 39.77 8.81
CA VAL A 117 10.90 40.80 7.91
C VAL A 117 11.95 41.04 6.83
N VAL A 118 11.55 40.86 5.57
CA VAL A 118 12.37 41.20 4.40
C VAL A 118 11.70 42.35 3.67
N SER A 119 12.38 43.49 3.61
CA SER A 119 11.84 44.72 3.03
C SER A 119 12.84 45.37 2.08
N PRO A 120 12.38 46.03 1.01
CA PRO A 120 13.27 46.69 0.07
C PRO A 120 13.85 47.98 0.69
N ASN A 121 15.10 48.25 0.37
CA ASN A 121 15.84 49.47 0.70
C ASN A 121 15.63 50.57 -0.37
N ASP A 122 15.00 50.21 -1.50
CA ASP A 122 14.61 51.09 -2.61
C ASP A 122 13.28 50.62 -3.24
N ALA A 123 12.96 51.02 -4.48
CA ALA A 123 11.69 50.65 -5.14
C ALA A 123 11.74 49.28 -5.86
N THR A 124 12.61 48.36 -5.43
CA THR A 124 12.78 47.03 -6.04
C THR A 124 11.81 45.99 -5.48
N ARG A 125 11.66 44.88 -6.22
CA ARG A 125 10.74 43.77 -5.93
C ARG A 125 11.47 42.44 -5.94
N ILE A 126 10.86 41.43 -5.34
CA ILE A 126 11.35 40.05 -5.38
C ILE A 126 11.10 39.49 -6.79
N ASN A 127 12.13 38.98 -7.44
CA ASN A 127 12.03 38.44 -8.79
C ASN A 127 11.34 37.07 -8.81
N GLY A 128 10.68 36.74 -9.92
CA GLY A 128 10.11 35.42 -10.16
C GLY A 128 8.88 35.07 -9.30
N TYR A 129 8.30 33.91 -9.60
CA TYR A 129 7.07 33.40 -8.99
C TYR A 129 7.28 32.14 -8.14
N GLU A 130 8.47 31.56 -8.18
CA GLU A 130 8.84 30.41 -7.39
C GLU A 130 10.36 30.35 -7.18
N GLY A 131 10.80 29.62 -6.15
CA GLY A 131 12.21 29.30 -5.92
C GLY A 131 12.72 29.64 -4.52
N GLU A 132 13.97 29.29 -4.24
CA GLU A 132 14.65 29.61 -2.98
C GLU A 132 14.80 31.13 -2.82
N ILE A 133 14.34 31.68 -1.70
CA ILE A 133 14.46 33.12 -1.39
C ILE A 133 15.62 33.42 -0.44
N MET A 134 15.98 32.50 0.44
CA MET A 134 17.09 32.68 1.37
C MET A 134 17.61 31.35 1.90
N LYS A 135 18.85 31.39 2.39
CA LYS A 135 19.40 30.39 3.30
C LYS A 135 19.34 30.91 4.73
N VAL A 136 19.15 29.98 5.66
CA VAL A 136 19.08 30.26 7.09
C VAL A 136 20.08 29.38 7.81
N TYR A 137 21.06 30.00 8.48
CA TYR A 137 22.09 29.32 9.24
C TYR A 137 21.57 28.94 10.63
N TYR A 138 21.90 27.73 11.09
CA TYR A 138 21.36 27.17 12.32
C TYR A 138 22.39 26.37 13.12
N LEU A 139 22.09 26.17 14.40
CA LEU A 139 22.83 25.34 15.35
C LEU A 139 21.91 24.22 15.86
N THR A 140 22.51 23.13 16.33
CA THR A 140 21.77 22.03 16.97
C THR A 140 22.38 21.61 18.29
N ASP A 141 21.53 21.24 19.25
CA ASP A 141 21.96 20.69 20.52
C ASP A 141 22.59 19.29 20.32
N SER A 142 23.62 19.00 21.10
CA SER A 142 24.39 17.75 20.98
C SER A 142 23.60 16.49 21.36
N ASP A 143 22.49 16.63 22.08
CA ASP A 143 21.68 15.54 22.61
C ASP A 143 20.38 15.30 21.84
N MET A 144 20.12 16.04 20.75
CA MET A 144 19.01 15.79 19.83
C MET A 144 18.97 14.33 19.41
N LYS A 145 17.77 13.75 19.39
CA LYS A 145 17.58 12.33 19.05
C LYS A 145 17.33 12.16 17.55
N PRO A 146 17.58 10.96 17.01
CA PRO A 146 17.13 10.65 15.67
C PRO A 146 15.61 10.77 15.55
N GLY A 147 15.13 11.36 14.47
CA GLY A 147 13.70 11.54 14.23
C GLY A 147 13.38 12.61 13.20
N LEU A 148 12.08 12.80 12.96
CA LEU A 148 11.53 13.86 12.12
C LEU A 148 10.89 14.91 13.00
N TYR A 149 11.32 16.16 12.84
CA TYR A 149 10.91 17.29 13.66
C TYR A 149 10.22 18.34 12.81
N PRO A 150 9.04 18.84 13.23
CA PRO A 150 8.30 19.83 12.46
C PRO A 150 8.97 21.20 12.53
N ILE A 151 8.92 21.92 11.41
CA ILE A 151 9.24 23.35 11.31
C ILE A 151 7.96 24.06 10.87
N TYR A 152 7.56 25.09 11.60
CA TYR A 152 6.31 25.79 11.33
C TYR A 152 6.57 27.20 10.82
N VAL A 153 5.73 27.64 9.87
CA VAL A 153 5.68 29.03 9.41
C VAL A 153 4.25 29.54 9.53
N LYS A 154 4.09 30.72 10.12
CA LYS A 154 2.78 31.41 10.23
C LYS A 154 2.95 32.92 10.21
N GLY A 155 1.82 33.65 10.31
CA GLY A 155 1.85 35.11 10.38
C GLY A 155 2.44 35.75 9.12
N THR A 156 2.35 35.02 8.00
CA THR A 156 2.94 35.42 6.73
C THR A 156 2.14 36.58 6.15
N VAL A 157 2.82 37.65 5.77
CA VAL A 157 2.26 38.79 5.04
C VAL A 157 3.12 39.01 3.82
N LEU A 158 2.54 38.91 2.63
CA LEU A 158 3.20 39.13 1.34
C LEU A 158 2.71 40.44 0.74
N THR A 159 3.55 41.47 0.74
CA THR A 159 3.15 42.84 0.34
C THR A 159 3.25 43.01 -1.18
N ILE A 160 2.12 43.25 -1.87
CA ILE A 160 2.06 43.51 -3.32
C ILE A 160 2.41 44.98 -3.60
N THR A 161 1.83 45.88 -2.80
CA THR A 161 2.09 47.33 -2.81
C THR A 161 1.99 47.84 -1.37
N GLY A 162 2.34 49.10 -1.10
CA GLY A 162 2.21 49.68 0.23
C GLY A 162 0.79 49.70 0.83
N THR A 163 -0.24 49.32 0.07
CA THR A 163 -1.65 49.27 0.52
C THR A 163 -2.34 47.93 0.23
N SER A 164 -1.60 46.91 -0.22
CA SER A 164 -2.18 45.62 -0.59
C SER A 164 -1.23 44.47 -0.27
N ASP A 165 -1.78 43.43 0.34
CA ASP A 165 -1.05 42.23 0.75
C ASP A 165 -1.88 40.96 0.57
N VAL A 166 -1.20 39.82 0.60
CA VAL A 166 -1.76 38.48 0.73
C VAL A 166 -1.27 37.88 2.04
N GLN A 167 -2.15 37.19 2.78
CA GLN A 167 -1.83 36.57 4.06
C GLN A 167 -2.05 35.05 3.98
N PRO A 168 -1.03 34.28 3.55
CA PRO A 168 -1.10 32.83 3.57
C PRO A 168 -1.39 32.28 4.97
N GLY A 169 -2.12 31.17 5.03
CA GLY A 169 -2.35 30.43 6.28
C GLY A 169 -1.08 29.79 6.82
N PRO A 170 -1.12 29.22 8.04
CA PRO A 170 -0.02 28.46 8.61
C PRO A 170 0.38 27.30 7.71
N SER A 171 1.68 27.02 7.65
CA SER A 171 2.25 25.88 6.95
C SER A 171 3.29 25.16 7.80
N SER A 172 3.56 23.90 7.48
CA SER A 172 4.64 23.15 8.08
C SER A 172 5.55 22.51 7.04
N SER A 173 6.79 22.28 7.48
CA SER A 173 7.83 21.49 6.86
C SER A 173 8.49 20.66 7.95
N TYR A 174 9.61 20.03 7.67
CA TYR A 174 10.32 19.23 8.65
C TYR A 174 11.82 19.22 8.42
N VAL A 175 12.53 18.84 9.48
CA VAL A 175 13.92 18.45 9.44
C VAL A 175 14.03 17.04 9.99
N THR A 176 14.87 16.22 9.37
CA THR A 176 15.25 14.92 9.95
C THR A 176 16.59 15.06 10.64
N VAL A 177 16.68 14.58 11.87
CA VAL A 177 17.95 14.45 12.59
C VAL A 177 18.32 12.97 12.54
N GLY A 178 19.52 12.64 12.07
CA GLY A 178 19.92 11.25 11.89
C GLY A 178 19.09 10.52 10.82
N ASP A 179 18.80 9.23 11.05
CA ASP A 179 18.03 8.43 10.10
C ASP A 179 16.56 8.88 10.07
N SER A 180 16.05 9.16 8.87
CA SER A 180 14.66 9.56 8.68
C SER A 180 13.72 8.38 8.96
N PRO A 181 12.67 8.56 9.80
CA PRO A 181 11.66 7.52 10.02
C PRO A 181 10.92 7.18 8.72
N LEU A 182 10.81 8.13 7.77
CA LEU A 182 10.18 7.88 6.46
C LEU A 182 10.90 6.81 5.64
N LYS A 183 12.21 6.65 5.84
CA LYS A 183 13.05 5.67 5.14
C LYS A 183 13.01 4.28 5.76
N THR A 184 12.58 4.15 7.02
CA THR A 184 12.85 2.96 7.84
C THR A 184 11.63 2.41 8.59
N ASP A 185 10.73 3.27 9.05
CA ASP A 185 9.56 2.88 9.85
C ASP A 185 8.45 2.32 8.97
N GLU A 186 7.68 1.38 9.54
CA GLU A 186 6.53 0.77 8.86
C GLU A 186 5.26 1.64 8.94
N ASN A 187 5.16 2.49 9.98
CA ASN A 187 4.00 3.35 10.20
C ASN A 187 4.38 4.67 10.88
N PRO A 188 5.15 5.56 10.22
CA PRO A 188 5.51 6.86 10.79
C PRO A 188 4.25 7.71 11.09
N ASP A 189 4.21 8.27 12.30
CA ASP A 189 3.19 9.26 12.68
C ASP A 189 3.74 10.68 12.52
N LEU A 190 3.22 11.39 11.52
CA LEU A 190 3.53 12.78 11.23
C LEU A 190 2.34 13.70 11.54
N SER A 191 1.45 13.29 12.46
CA SER A 191 0.31 14.10 12.93
C SER A 191 0.71 15.47 13.51
N SER A 192 1.99 15.65 13.87
CA SER A 192 2.53 16.94 14.29
C SER A 192 2.71 17.95 13.14
N LEU A 193 2.75 17.50 11.88
CA LEU A 193 2.77 18.39 10.72
C LEU A 193 1.36 18.96 10.50
N THR A 194 1.18 20.22 10.89
CA THR A 194 -0.11 20.92 10.83
C THR A 194 -0.16 21.99 9.75
N GLY A 195 -1.37 22.46 9.42
CA GLY A 195 -1.54 23.52 8.44
C GLY A 195 -1.34 23.01 7.03
N TYR A 196 -0.85 23.87 6.15
CA TYR A 196 -0.55 23.52 4.77
C TYR A 196 0.84 22.87 4.64
N LEU A 197 0.95 21.73 3.95
CA LEU A 197 2.23 21.15 3.52
C LEU A 197 2.41 21.44 2.02
N PRO A 198 3.34 22.34 1.64
CA PRO A 198 3.60 22.69 0.24
C PRO A 198 3.97 21.49 -0.62
N SER A 199 3.74 21.60 -1.93
CA SER A 199 4.08 20.54 -2.89
C SER A 199 5.52 20.06 -2.74
N TRP A 200 6.50 20.97 -2.64
CA TRP A 200 7.91 20.62 -2.47
C TRP A 200 8.23 19.91 -1.14
N VAL A 201 7.43 20.10 -0.09
CA VAL A 201 7.56 19.37 1.17
C VAL A 201 7.08 17.93 0.99
N VAL A 202 5.95 17.75 0.31
CA VAL A 202 5.38 16.43 0.02
C VAL A 202 6.23 15.68 -1.03
N GLU A 203 6.81 16.38 -2.02
CA GLU A 203 7.75 15.80 -2.98
C GLU A 203 8.97 15.21 -2.28
N GLU A 204 9.57 15.94 -1.35
CA GLU A 204 10.70 15.45 -0.55
C GLU A 204 10.28 14.28 0.36
N MET A 205 9.08 14.34 0.95
CA MET A 205 8.52 13.23 1.72
C MET A 205 8.39 11.97 0.86
N ASN A 206 7.82 12.09 -0.34
CA ASN A 206 7.68 11.00 -1.30
C ASN A 206 9.06 10.46 -1.71
N ALA A 207 10.04 11.33 -1.93
CA ALA A 207 11.41 10.93 -2.27
C ALA A 207 12.07 10.11 -1.14
N GLN A 208 11.86 10.49 0.12
CA GLN A 208 12.37 9.73 1.27
C GLN A 208 11.65 8.38 1.44
N MET A 209 10.35 8.33 1.18
CA MET A 209 9.56 7.09 1.25
C MET A 209 9.80 6.14 0.06
N ALA A 210 10.35 6.62 -1.06
CA ALA A 210 10.47 5.87 -2.32
C ALA A 210 11.27 4.56 -2.23
N GLY A 211 12.14 4.40 -1.22
CA GLY A 211 12.88 3.16 -0.96
C GLY A 211 12.29 2.26 0.13
N ASN A 212 11.25 2.71 0.83
CA ASN A 212 10.72 2.02 2.01
C ASN A 212 9.54 1.10 1.63
N ASN A 213 9.87 -0.09 1.10
CA ASN A 213 8.87 -1.10 0.73
C ASN A 213 8.16 -1.75 1.94
N ARG A 214 8.63 -1.47 3.17
CA ARG A 214 8.02 -1.97 4.41
C ARG A 214 6.97 -1.02 4.98
N LEU A 215 6.89 0.21 4.49
CA LEU A 215 5.90 1.19 4.91
C LEU A 215 4.50 0.64 4.64
N THR A 216 3.68 0.51 5.67
CA THR A 216 2.28 0.05 5.61
C THR A 216 1.28 1.16 5.93
N GLY A 217 1.74 2.25 6.55
CA GLY A 217 0.91 3.41 6.82
C GLY A 217 1.74 4.67 7.04
N ILE A 218 1.09 5.82 6.94
CA ILE A 218 1.63 7.11 7.36
C ILE A 218 0.49 7.99 7.84
N SER A 219 0.64 8.59 9.02
CA SER A 219 -0.35 9.54 9.56
C SER A 219 0.06 10.98 9.25
N LEU A 220 -0.77 11.67 8.48
CA LEU A 220 -0.72 13.11 8.20
C LEU A 220 -1.99 13.79 8.72
N THR A 221 -2.56 13.25 9.79
CA THR A 221 -3.86 13.70 10.35
C THR A 221 -3.84 15.11 10.92
N GLY A 222 -2.66 15.70 11.15
CA GLY A 222 -2.51 17.10 11.55
C GLY A 222 -2.67 18.10 10.40
N ALA A 223 -2.46 17.68 9.15
CA ALA A 223 -2.42 18.58 8.00
C ALA A 223 -3.82 19.08 7.61
N ASP A 224 -3.94 20.38 7.37
CA ASP A 224 -5.16 21.02 6.84
C ASP A 224 -5.27 20.85 5.32
N SER A 225 -4.12 20.87 4.64
CA SER A 225 -4.06 20.66 3.19
C SER A 225 -2.67 20.19 2.75
N LEU A 226 -2.63 19.44 1.66
CA LEU A 226 -1.40 18.95 1.03
C LEU A 226 -1.31 19.50 -0.40
N GLY A 227 -0.16 20.05 -0.76
CA GLY A 227 0.12 20.61 -2.10
C GLY A 227 0.36 19.56 -3.18
N LEU A 228 0.48 18.30 -2.76
CA LEU A 228 0.61 17.13 -3.62
C LEU A 228 0.02 15.92 -2.87
N ALA A 229 -0.41 14.89 -3.59
CA ALA A 229 -0.78 13.62 -2.99
C ALA A 229 0.47 12.87 -2.48
N PRO A 230 0.44 12.31 -1.25
CA PRO A 230 1.48 11.40 -0.78
C PRO A 230 1.56 10.16 -1.66
N SER A 231 2.77 9.68 -1.91
CA SER A 231 3.05 8.49 -2.72
C SER A 231 4.06 7.61 -2.00
N CYS A 232 3.62 6.41 -1.65
CA CYS A 232 4.43 5.43 -0.92
C CYS A 232 5.02 4.40 -1.90
N ALA A 233 6.22 3.90 -1.60
CA ALA A 233 6.84 2.83 -2.39
C ALA A 233 6.05 1.53 -2.33
N ASN A 234 5.50 1.19 -1.17
CA ASN A 234 4.54 0.11 -1.00
C ASN A 234 3.14 0.57 -1.46
N PRO A 235 2.55 -0.02 -2.52
CA PRO A 235 1.21 0.30 -2.97
C PRO A 235 0.09 -0.04 -1.98
N ASN A 236 0.37 -0.89 -0.98
CA ASN A 236 -0.58 -1.26 0.07
C ASN A 236 -0.60 -0.26 1.23
N ALA A 237 0.34 0.68 1.26
CA ALA A 237 0.43 1.65 2.34
C ALA A 237 -0.78 2.58 2.37
N PHE A 238 -1.30 2.85 3.57
CA PHE A 238 -2.38 3.83 3.77
C PHE A 238 -1.84 5.18 4.24
N CYS A 239 -2.25 6.24 3.57
CA CYS A 239 -2.01 7.61 4.03
C CYS A 239 -3.24 8.13 4.77
N TYR A 240 -3.13 8.32 6.07
CA TYR A 240 -4.22 8.82 6.91
C TYR A 240 -4.18 10.34 6.98
N VAL A 241 -5.24 10.99 6.52
CA VAL A 241 -5.47 12.43 6.65
C VAL A 241 -6.76 12.67 7.41
N LYS A 242 -6.92 13.83 8.03
CA LYS A 242 -8.21 14.19 8.64
C LYS A 242 -9.31 14.39 7.58
N LYS A 243 -10.57 14.20 7.97
CA LYS A 243 -11.75 14.22 7.08
C LYS A 243 -11.78 15.38 6.09
N GLU A 244 -11.50 16.58 6.57
CA GLU A 244 -11.58 17.84 5.85
C GLU A 244 -10.27 18.27 5.16
N CYS A 245 -9.21 17.45 5.24
CA CYS A 245 -7.94 17.74 4.61
C CYS A 245 -8.12 17.92 3.09
N LYS A 246 -7.62 19.04 2.55
CA LYS A 246 -7.68 19.32 1.12
C LYS A 246 -6.44 18.78 0.43
N LEU A 247 -6.65 17.91 -0.57
CA LEU A 247 -5.59 17.50 -1.49
C LEU A 247 -5.67 18.44 -2.69
N LEU A 248 -4.65 19.27 -2.87
CA LEU A 248 -4.59 20.18 -4.01
C LEU A 248 -4.03 19.40 -5.21
N GLU A 249 -4.90 19.15 -6.20
CA GLU A 249 -4.53 18.46 -7.43
C GLU A 249 -3.63 19.36 -8.30
N LEU A 250 -2.36 18.97 -8.47
CA LEU A 250 -1.51 19.52 -9.51
C LEU A 250 -1.84 18.84 -10.84
N THR A 251 -2.68 19.49 -11.64
CA THR A 251 -2.77 19.35 -13.13
C THR A 251 -3.10 17.99 -13.77
N SER A 252 -3.17 16.85 -13.06
CA SER A 252 -3.41 15.53 -13.70
C SER A 252 -4.70 14.79 -13.31
N GLY A 253 -5.54 15.33 -12.44
CA GLY A 253 -6.81 14.67 -12.05
C GLY A 253 -6.64 13.29 -11.40
N THR A 254 -5.44 12.99 -10.89
CA THR A 254 -5.16 11.74 -10.19
C THR A 254 -5.47 11.93 -8.71
N VAL A 255 -6.60 11.41 -8.25
CA VAL A 255 -6.87 11.22 -6.82
C VAL A 255 -5.87 10.18 -6.34
N GLY A 256 -5.06 10.49 -5.32
CA GLY A 256 -4.13 9.50 -4.76
C GLY A 256 -4.89 8.29 -4.20
N THR A 257 -4.39 7.08 -4.46
CA THR A 257 -4.96 5.83 -3.94
C THR A 257 -4.55 5.61 -2.49
N ASN A 258 -5.34 4.85 -1.74
CA ASN A 258 -5.09 4.51 -0.33
C ASN A 258 -4.99 5.74 0.60
N ILE A 259 -5.57 6.88 0.19
CA ILE A 259 -5.67 8.06 1.04
C ILE A 259 -6.97 7.98 1.85
N VAL A 260 -6.80 7.69 3.14
CA VAL A 260 -7.88 7.52 4.10
C VAL A 260 -8.21 8.86 4.75
N ARG A 261 -9.47 9.29 4.61
CA ARG A 261 -10.03 10.43 5.32
C ARG A 261 -10.63 9.96 6.64
N MET A 262 -9.95 10.24 7.74
CA MET A 262 -10.30 9.82 9.09
C MET A 262 -11.51 10.58 9.63
N ASP A 263 -12.45 9.84 10.21
CA ASP A 263 -13.61 10.30 10.96
C ASP A 263 -13.68 9.52 12.28
N GLY A 264 -13.03 10.06 13.32
CA GLY A 264 -12.84 9.36 14.60
C GLY A 264 -11.89 8.16 14.46
N GLU A 265 -12.36 6.99 14.88
CA GLU A 265 -11.60 5.73 14.89
C GLU A 265 -11.67 4.94 13.57
N SER A 266 -12.36 5.47 12.57
CA SER A 266 -12.53 4.88 11.23
C SER A 266 -12.24 5.90 10.14
N GLY A 267 -12.17 5.48 8.89
CA GLY A 267 -12.03 6.41 7.77
C GLY A 267 -12.72 5.94 6.50
N THR A 268 -12.71 6.83 5.51
CA THR A 268 -13.22 6.55 4.16
C THR A 268 -12.11 6.70 3.13
N CYS A 269 -12.10 5.84 2.13
CA CYS A 269 -11.15 5.89 1.01
C CYS A 269 -11.92 5.79 -0.31
N ALA A 270 -11.55 6.58 -1.31
CA ALA A 270 -12.22 6.48 -2.62
C ALA A 270 -11.82 5.18 -3.32
N GLU A 271 -10.51 4.96 -3.44
CA GLU A 271 -9.92 3.82 -4.13
C GLU A 271 -8.79 3.25 -3.27
N VAL A 272 -8.82 1.93 -3.07
CA VAL A 272 -7.78 1.17 -2.37
C VAL A 272 -7.11 0.22 -3.35
N ILE A 273 -5.79 0.17 -3.32
CA ILE A 273 -4.95 -0.80 -4.00
C ILE A 273 -4.42 -1.78 -2.96
N LEU A 274 -4.56 -3.06 -3.26
CA LEU A 274 -3.91 -4.17 -2.57
C LEU A 274 -3.07 -4.92 -3.59
N ASP A 275 -1.79 -5.12 -3.34
CA ASP A 275 -0.78 -5.68 -4.24
C ASP A 275 -0.09 -6.85 -3.55
N GLU A 276 -0.20 -8.04 -4.14
CA GLU A 276 0.28 -9.28 -3.52
C GLU A 276 1.81 -9.33 -3.33
N GLU A 277 2.57 -8.45 -3.95
CA GLU A 277 4.02 -8.45 -3.80
C GLU A 277 4.48 -7.74 -2.52
N TYR A 278 3.64 -6.90 -1.90
CA TYR A 278 4.02 -6.01 -0.80
C TYR A 278 3.29 -6.32 0.52
N PRO A 279 3.89 -5.97 1.68
CA PRO A 279 3.24 -6.17 2.97
C PRO A 279 1.99 -5.29 3.11
N PHE A 280 1.01 -5.79 3.87
CA PHE A 280 -0.23 -5.10 4.18
C PHE A 280 -0.40 -5.00 5.69
N ALA A 281 -0.71 -3.81 6.18
CA ALA A 281 -1.28 -3.60 7.50
C ALA A 281 -2.27 -2.45 7.44
N LEU A 282 -3.31 -2.54 8.26
CA LEU A 282 -4.36 -1.54 8.35
C LEU A 282 -4.64 -1.28 9.83
N SER A 283 -4.55 -0.02 10.25
CA SER A 283 -4.65 0.37 11.66
C SER A 283 -6.07 0.69 12.14
N CYS A 284 -7.01 0.91 11.22
CA CYS A 284 -8.39 1.26 11.53
C CYS A 284 -9.36 0.72 10.47
N PRO A 285 -10.66 0.56 10.78
CA PRO A 285 -11.66 0.26 9.78
C PRO A 285 -11.70 1.34 8.68
N VAL A 286 -11.83 0.90 7.43
CA VAL A 286 -11.91 1.79 6.26
C VAL A 286 -13.03 1.35 5.34
N ASP A 287 -13.99 2.24 5.09
CA ASP A 287 -14.97 2.06 4.03
C ASP A 287 -14.41 2.61 2.71
N ALA A 288 -14.21 1.72 1.74
CA ALA A 288 -13.64 2.01 0.44
C ALA A 288 -14.72 1.99 -0.65
N GLY A 289 -14.75 3.00 -1.52
CA GLY A 289 -15.61 2.99 -2.71
C GLY A 289 -15.24 1.87 -3.68
N SER A 290 -13.93 1.58 -3.81
CA SER A 290 -13.43 0.42 -4.52
C SER A 290 -12.13 -0.13 -3.93
N VAL A 291 -11.92 -1.43 -4.11
CA VAL A 291 -10.65 -2.12 -3.83
C VAL A 291 -10.20 -2.84 -5.09
N THR A 292 -9.02 -2.48 -5.59
CA THR A 292 -8.34 -3.20 -6.67
C THR A 292 -7.25 -4.10 -6.07
N LEU A 293 -7.45 -5.41 -6.19
CA LEU A 293 -6.45 -6.41 -5.84
C LEU A 293 -5.56 -6.69 -7.07
N ARG A 294 -4.34 -6.16 -7.06
CA ARG A 294 -3.25 -6.44 -8.00
C ARG A 294 -2.58 -7.76 -7.64
N ARG A 295 -2.75 -8.74 -8.52
CA ARG A 295 -2.21 -10.08 -8.35
C ARG A 295 -2.05 -10.79 -9.67
N ALA A 296 -1.19 -11.80 -9.70
CA ALA A 296 -1.22 -12.79 -10.76
C ALA A 296 -2.64 -13.39 -10.87
N PRO A 297 -3.12 -13.63 -12.11
CA PRO A 297 -4.44 -14.21 -12.34
C PRO A 297 -4.65 -15.47 -11.50
N PHE A 298 -5.88 -15.66 -11.04
CA PHE A 298 -6.27 -16.92 -10.42
C PHE A 298 -6.01 -18.06 -11.41
N ALA A 299 -5.44 -19.16 -10.91
CA ALA A 299 -5.38 -20.38 -11.71
C ALA A 299 -6.80 -20.89 -11.90
N ALA A 300 -7.09 -21.51 -13.05
CA ALA A 300 -8.29 -22.32 -13.16
C ALA A 300 -8.26 -23.40 -12.06
N ASP A 301 -9.45 -23.77 -11.58
CA ASP A 301 -9.70 -24.67 -10.46
C ASP A 301 -9.35 -24.05 -9.09
N TRP A 302 -8.53 -24.73 -8.28
CA TRP A 302 -8.37 -24.43 -6.87
C TRP A 302 -7.25 -23.44 -6.55
N ASN A 303 -7.56 -22.45 -5.73
CA ASN A 303 -6.66 -21.40 -5.24
C ASN A 303 -6.86 -21.19 -3.72
N THR A 304 -5.96 -20.44 -3.09
CA THR A 304 -6.15 -19.92 -1.73
C THR A 304 -6.33 -18.40 -1.75
N VAL A 305 -7.10 -17.89 -0.80
CA VAL A 305 -7.34 -16.46 -0.63
C VAL A 305 -7.51 -16.11 0.85
N CYS A 306 -7.02 -14.95 1.26
CA CYS A 306 -7.26 -14.37 2.57
C CYS A 306 -7.24 -12.84 2.43
N LEU A 307 -8.39 -12.18 2.58
CA LEU A 307 -8.55 -10.73 2.32
C LEU A 307 -8.88 -9.97 3.60
N PRO A 308 -8.52 -8.67 3.69
CA PRO A 308 -8.80 -7.86 4.86
C PRO A 308 -10.24 -7.33 4.91
N PHE A 309 -11.15 -7.95 4.18
CA PHE A 309 -12.56 -7.61 4.10
C PHE A 309 -13.39 -8.86 3.81
N ALA A 310 -14.67 -8.80 4.15
CA ALA A 310 -15.60 -9.90 3.90
C ALA A 310 -15.91 -10.03 2.40
N LEU A 311 -16.10 -11.25 1.93
CA LEU A 311 -16.49 -11.56 0.55
C LEU A 311 -17.88 -12.18 0.52
N SER A 312 -18.80 -11.62 -0.27
CA SER A 312 -20.06 -12.30 -0.55
C SER A 312 -19.89 -13.28 -1.72
N CYS A 313 -20.66 -14.37 -1.74
CA CYS A 313 -20.71 -15.25 -2.91
C CYS A 313 -21.10 -14.53 -4.20
N GLN A 314 -21.94 -13.49 -4.10
CA GLN A 314 -22.30 -12.65 -5.23
C GLN A 314 -21.07 -11.91 -5.78
N ALA A 315 -20.32 -11.21 -4.93
CA ALA A 315 -19.11 -10.49 -5.34
C ALA A 315 -18.07 -11.44 -5.95
N VAL A 316 -17.91 -12.63 -5.36
CA VAL A 316 -17.01 -13.67 -5.90
C VAL A 316 -17.43 -14.08 -7.32
N ARG A 317 -18.72 -14.32 -7.56
CA ARG A 317 -19.21 -14.72 -8.89
C ARG A 317 -19.16 -13.59 -9.91
N GLU A 318 -19.52 -12.37 -9.51
CA GLU A 318 -19.46 -11.19 -10.36
C GLU A 318 -18.03 -10.92 -10.86
N VAL A 319 -17.05 -11.14 -9.99
CA VAL A 319 -15.65 -10.85 -10.27
C VAL A 319 -14.92 -12.03 -10.93
N LEU A 320 -15.23 -13.27 -10.54
CA LEU A 320 -14.47 -14.47 -10.93
C LEU A 320 -15.27 -15.50 -11.74
N GLY A 321 -16.52 -15.18 -12.10
CA GLY A 321 -17.41 -16.00 -12.93
C GLY A 321 -18.47 -16.76 -12.13
N ASP A 322 -19.59 -17.10 -12.78
CA ASP A 322 -20.77 -17.71 -12.14
C ASP A 322 -20.50 -19.03 -11.40
N GLU A 323 -19.48 -19.78 -11.84
CA GLU A 323 -19.06 -21.05 -11.22
C GLU A 323 -18.06 -20.87 -10.07
N ALA A 324 -17.64 -19.63 -9.78
CA ALA A 324 -16.72 -19.37 -8.68
C ALA A 324 -17.39 -19.59 -7.32
N GLY A 325 -16.60 -20.06 -6.36
CA GLY A 325 -17.09 -20.38 -5.02
C GLY A 325 -16.00 -20.37 -3.96
N LEU A 326 -16.40 -20.06 -2.73
CA LEU A 326 -15.56 -20.09 -1.54
C LEU A 326 -15.85 -21.33 -0.70
N TYR A 327 -14.80 -21.88 -0.10
CA TYR A 327 -14.91 -23.04 0.77
C TYR A 327 -14.11 -22.82 2.07
N GLY A 328 -14.79 -22.95 3.20
CA GLY A 328 -14.25 -22.77 4.54
C GLY A 328 -13.58 -24.03 5.06
N PHE A 329 -12.57 -23.88 5.92
CA PHE A 329 -11.85 -25.00 6.52
C PHE A 329 -12.67 -25.61 7.67
N ASP A 330 -13.03 -26.89 7.54
CA ASP A 330 -13.78 -27.66 8.54
C ASP A 330 -12.87 -28.46 9.49
N GLY A 331 -11.55 -28.41 9.26
CA GLY A 331 -10.56 -29.06 10.09
C GLY A 331 -9.96 -30.35 9.52
N LEU A 332 -9.28 -31.10 10.39
CA LEU A 332 -8.64 -32.38 10.04
C LEU A 332 -9.53 -33.54 10.48
N GLN A 333 -10.12 -34.27 9.53
CA GLN A 333 -11.03 -35.39 9.81
C GLN A 333 -10.61 -36.64 9.04
N ASP A 334 -10.52 -37.79 9.72
CA ASP A 334 -10.06 -39.07 9.15
C ASP A 334 -8.77 -38.94 8.34
N GLY A 335 -7.93 -38.01 8.77
CA GLY A 335 -6.70 -37.71 8.11
C GLY A 335 -6.80 -36.98 6.77
N LYS A 336 -7.87 -36.20 6.57
CA LYS A 336 -8.08 -35.35 5.39
C LYS A 336 -8.30 -33.92 5.84
N LEU A 337 -7.83 -32.96 5.05
CA LEU A 337 -8.16 -31.55 5.26
C LEU A 337 -9.52 -31.29 4.63
N CYS A 338 -10.51 -31.00 5.45
CA CYS A 338 -11.90 -30.94 5.06
C CYS A 338 -12.34 -29.50 4.79
N PHE A 339 -13.10 -29.31 3.71
CA PHE A 339 -13.62 -28.03 3.29
C PHE A 339 -15.07 -28.13 2.82
N SER A 340 -15.89 -27.17 3.22
CA SER A 340 -17.30 -27.07 2.84
C SER A 340 -17.60 -25.74 2.16
N PRO A 341 -18.54 -25.71 1.19
CA PRO A 341 -18.94 -24.45 0.56
C PRO A 341 -19.54 -23.50 1.59
N VAL A 342 -19.20 -22.21 1.47
CA VAL A 342 -19.75 -21.15 2.32
C VAL A 342 -20.52 -20.13 1.48
N GLU A 343 -21.54 -19.49 2.07
CA GLU A 343 -22.33 -18.44 1.40
C GLU A 343 -21.64 -17.06 1.40
N GLY A 344 -20.50 -16.96 2.09
CA GLY A 344 -19.63 -15.79 2.15
C GLY A 344 -18.41 -16.06 3.02
N GLY A 345 -17.37 -15.25 2.84
CA GLY A 345 -16.15 -15.27 3.62
C GLY A 345 -16.06 -14.07 4.57
N GLU A 346 -15.51 -14.29 5.76
CA GLU A 346 -15.20 -13.26 6.73
C GLU A 346 -13.83 -12.63 6.43
N ALA A 347 -13.65 -11.36 6.85
CA ALA A 347 -12.35 -10.71 6.79
C ALA A 347 -11.31 -11.49 7.60
N HIS A 348 -10.05 -11.46 7.15
CA HIS A 348 -8.92 -12.12 7.83
C HIS A 348 -9.10 -13.63 8.04
N THR A 349 -9.96 -14.27 7.25
CA THR A 349 -10.14 -15.72 7.29
C THR A 349 -9.62 -16.33 5.98
N PRO A 350 -8.74 -17.34 6.04
CA PRO A 350 -8.26 -18.02 4.85
C PRO A 350 -9.30 -19.00 4.31
N TYR A 351 -9.47 -19.01 2.98
CA TYR A 351 -10.42 -19.86 2.24
C TYR A 351 -9.74 -20.57 1.07
N LEU A 352 -10.33 -21.70 0.66
CA LEU A 352 -10.16 -22.17 -0.71
C LEU A 352 -11.11 -21.40 -1.63
N LEU A 353 -10.63 -21.11 -2.82
CA LEU A 353 -11.37 -20.44 -3.87
C LEU A 353 -11.32 -21.29 -5.14
N TYR A 354 -12.48 -21.64 -5.67
CA TYR A 354 -12.62 -22.28 -6.98
C TYR A 354 -13.02 -21.25 -8.03
N THR A 355 -12.44 -21.31 -9.22
CA THR A 355 -12.88 -20.55 -10.41
C THR A 355 -12.53 -21.29 -11.70
N THR A 356 -13.36 -21.17 -12.73
CA THR A 356 -13.05 -21.70 -14.08
C THR A 356 -12.36 -20.69 -14.98
N GLN A 357 -12.21 -19.44 -14.52
CA GLN A 357 -11.54 -18.40 -15.29
C GLN A 357 -10.03 -18.63 -15.30
N ARG A 358 -9.46 -18.67 -16.51
CA ARG A 358 -8.02 -18.82 -16.72
C ARG A 358 -7.29 -17.49 -16.92
N GLU A 359 -8.03 -16.44 -17.29
CA GLU A 359 -7.51 -15.13 -17.64
C GLU A 359 -8.53 -14.05 -17.29
N ALA A 360 -8.41 -13.52 -16.08
CA ALA A 360 -8.80 -12.16 -15.79
C ALA A 360 -7.51 -11.33 -15.72
N SER A 361 -7.60 -10.04 -16.06
CA SER A 361 -6.55 -9.04 -15.83
C SER A 361 -5.84 -9.27 -14.50
N GLY A 362 -4.55 -8.92 -14.40
CA GLY A 362 -3.78 -8.98 -13.14
C GLY A 362 -4.29 -8.02 -12.04
N GLU A 363 -5.50 -7.52 -12.19
CA GLU A 363 -6.22 -6.63 -11.30
C GLU A 363 -7.66 -7.12 -11.17
N VAL A 364 -8.13 -7.19 -9.94
CA VAL A 364 -9.45 -7.71 -9.54
C VAL A 364 -10.15 -6.62 -8.75
N LEU A 365 -11.29 -6.13 -9.26
CA LEU A 365 -11.99 -4.97 -8.69
C LEU A 365 -13.19 -5.41 -7.86
N PHE A 366 -13.26 -4.91 -6.62
CA PHE A 366 -14.41 -5.01 -5.74
C PHE A 366 -14.96 -3.61 -5.45
N SER A 367 -16.28 -3.45 -5.46
CA SER A 367 -16.96 -2.18 -5.16
C SER A 367 -17.49 -2.18 -3.72
N ASP A 368 -17.55 -1.00 -3.11
CA ASP A 368 -18.19 -0.74 -1.81
C ASP A 368 -17.73 -1.74 -0.71
N VAL A 369 -16.45 -1.68 -0.37
CA VAL A 369 -15.79 -2.64 0.52
C VAL A 369 -15.46 -2.02 1.87
N SER A 370 -15.85 -2.68 2.96
CA SER A 370 -15.38 -2.35 4.31
C SER A 370 -14.15 -3.19 4.67
N LEU A 371 -12.98 -2.55 4.72
CA LEU A 371 -11.74 -3.16 5.19
C LEU A 371 -11.66 -3.09 6.72
N LEU A 372 -11.18 -4.17 7.33
CA LEU A 372 -10.99 -4.28 8.77
C LEU A 372 -9.51 -4.29 9.15
N PRO A 373 -9.15 -3.71 10.31
CA PRO A 373 -7.78 -3.72 10.80
C PRO A 373 -7.40 -5.14 11.23
N VAL A 374 -6.15 -5.51 10.95
CA VAL A 374 -5.59 -6.80 11.36
C VAL A 374 -5.01 -6.71 12.76
N SER A 375 -5.59 -7.43 13.72
CA SER A 375 -5.13 -7.44 15.12
C SER A 375 -4.23 -8.63 15.46
N ALA A 376 -4.25 -9.68 14.64
CA ALA A 376 -3.46 -10.90 14.79
C ALA A 376 -3.24 -11.55 13.41
N GLN A 377 -2.31 -12.51 13.35
CA GLN A 377 -2.08 -13.29 12.12
C GLN A 377 -3.39 -13.98 11.68
N PRO A 378 -3.84 -13.78 10.43
CA PRO A 378 -5.02 -14.46 9.90
C PRO A 378 -4.81 -15.99 9.91
N GLU A 379 -5.56 -16.73 10.72
CA GLU A 379 -5.51 -18.19 10.70
C GLU A 379 -6.81 -18.84 11.17
N THR A 380 -7.06 -20.05 10.67
CA THR A 380 -8.01 -21.01 11.23
C THR A 380 -7.25 -22.28 11.62
N SER A 381 -7.60 -22.88 12.75
CA SER A 381 -6.86 -24.05 13.27
C SER A 381 -7.80 -25.12 13.78
N ASP A 382 -7.50 -26.37 13.45
CA ASP A 382 -8.18 -27.55 13.97
C ASP A 382 -7.27 -28.78 13.87
N GLY A 383 -7.39 -29.71 14.83
CA GLY A 383 -6.67 -31.00 14.77
C GLY A 383 -5.14 -30.90 14.72
N GLY A 384 -4.54 -29.78 15.17
CA GLY A 384 -3.10 -29.53 15.10
C GLY A 384 -2.61 -29.01 13.73
N VAL A 385 -3.54 -28.70 12.83
CA VAL A 385 -3.29 -28.03 11.54
C VAL A 385 -3.67 -26.57 11.66
N ARG A 386 -2.83 -25.69 11.11
CA ARG A 386 -3.16 -24.27 10.93
C ARG A 386 -3.26 -23.95 9.46
N PHE A 387 -4.36 -23.35 9.04
CA PHE A 387 -4.53 -22.74 7.73
C PHE A 387 -4.36 -21.22 7.91
N VAL A 388 -3.32 -20.66 7.30
CA VAL A 388 -2.76 -19.35 7.66
C VAL A 388 -2.77 -18.44 6.44
N GLY A 389 -3.35 -17.25 6.57
CA GLY A 389 -3.29 -16.18 5.56
C GLY A 389 -1.96 -15.43 5.60
N ASN A 390 -1.58 -14.84 4.46
CA ASN A 390 -0.33 -14.10 4.31
C ASN A 390 -0.58 -12.62 3.98
N TYR A 391 -0.17 -11.72 4.86
CA TYR A 391 -0.12 -10.26 4.61
C TYR A 391 1.30 -9.71 4.59
N SER A 392 2.34 -10.55 4.63
CA SER A 392 3.74 -10.11 4.57
C SER A 392 4.19 -9.75 3.15
N GLY A 393 3.29 -9.76 2.17
CA GLY A 393 3.62 -9.68 0.75
C GLY A 393 4.29 -10.96 0.28
N ARG A 394 5.23 -10.81 -0.66
CA ARG A 394 5.98 -11.93 -1.22
C ARG A 394 6.93 -12.55 -0.19
N MET A 395 6.63 -13.77 0.28
CA MET A 395 7.46 -14.51 1.23
C MET A 395 7.96 -15.85 0.67
N SER A 396 9.00 -16.42 1.29
CA SER A 396 9.40 -17.80 1.01
C SER A 396 8.31 -18.77 1.47
N ALA A 397 7.93 -19.69 0.59
CA ALA A 397 7.01 -20.79 0.91
C ALA A 397 7.75 -22.07 1.31
N SER A 398 9.08 -22.03 1.49
CA SER A 398 9.87 -23.22 1.80
C SER A 398 9.45 -23.80 3.15
N GLY A 399 9.10 -25.09 3.16
CA GLY A 399 8.65 -25.77 4.37
C GLY A 399 7.16 -25.60 4.69
N PHE A 400 6.46 -24.74 3.95
CA PHE A 400 5.01 -24.56 4.06
C PHE A 400 4.27 -25.34 2.98
N TYR A 401 3.00 -25.66 3.24
CA TYR A 401 2.18 -26.47 2.35
C TYR A 401 1.14 -25.61 1.64
N GLY A 402 1.22 -25.52 0.31
CA GLY A 402 0.25 -24.80 -0.52
C GLY A 402 -0.81 -25.72 -1.14
N VAL A 403 -1.78 -25.13 -1.82
CA VAL A 403 -2.80 -25.83 -2.59
C VAL A 403 -2.47 -25.73 -4.07
N THR A 404 -2.54 -26.86 -4.78
CA THR A 404 -2.41 -26.91 -6.23
C THR A 404 -3.78 -26.84 -6.92
N PRO A 405 -3.84 -26.40 -8.19
CA PRO A 405 -5.08 -26.35 -8.96
C PRO A 405 -5.85 -27.68 -9.01
N ASP A 406 -5.17 -28.83 -8.97
CA ASP A 406 -5.79 -30.17 -8.96
C ASP A 406 -6.26 -30.64 -7.57
N ALA A 407 -6.53 -29.71 -6.65
CA ALA A 407 -7.00 -29.96 -5.29
C ALA A 407 -6.06 -30.87 -4.47
N ARG A 408 -4.75 -30.63 -4.56
CA ARG A 408 -3.76 -31.32 -3.72
C ARG A 408 -3.00 -30.35 -2.84
N ILE A 409 -2.42 -30.91 -1.78
CA ILE A 409 -1.47 -30.19 -0.93
C ILE A 409 -0.06 -30.47 -1.43
N ALA A 410 0.73 -29.41 -1.62
CA ALA A 410 2.11 -29.51 -2.06
C ALA A 410 3.06 -28.78 -1.10
N LEU A 411 4.15 -29.45 -0.71
CA LEU A 411 5.22 -28.83 0.06
C LEU A 411 5.99 -27.84 -0.81
N GLY A 412 6.14 -26.61 -0.34
CA GLY A 412 6.97 -25.60 -0.96
C GLY A 412 8.45 -25.99 -0.88
N GLY A 413 9.08 -26.15 -2.05
CA GLY A 413 10.52 -26.36 -2.18
C GLY A 413 11.33 -25.11 -1.86
N GLY A 414 12.66 -25.20 -1.92
CA GLY A 414 13.58 -24.11 -1.56
C GLY A 414 13.50 -22.85 -2.42
N GLN A 415 12.76 -22.87 -3.53
CA GLN A 415 12.50 -21.71 -4.40
C GLN A 415 11.01 -21.35 -4.47
N ALA A 416 10.16 -22.04 -3.69
CA ALA A 416 8.73 -21.75 -3.67
C ALA A 416 8.48 -20.42 -2.97
N VAL A 417 7.49 -19.69 -3.49
CA VAL A 417 7.13 -18.35 -3.04
C VAL A 417 5.63 -18.31 -2.82
N LEU A 418 5.22 -17.64 -1.74
CA LEU A 418 3.84 -17.33 -1.45
C LEU A 418 3.64 -15.81 -1.52
N PRO A 419 2.92 -15.29 -2.52
CA PRO A 419 2.48 -13.90 -2.53
C PRO A 419 1.49 -13.58 -1.40
N GLY A 420 1.30 -12.29 -1.14
CA GLY A 420 0.32 -11.78 -0.20
C GLY A 420 -1.12 -12.09 -0.60
N PHE A 421 -2.04 -11.91 0.35
CA PHE A 421 -3.49 -12.15 0.20
C PHE A 421 -3.87 -13.59 -0.17
N ARG A 422 -2.95 -14.53 0.04
CA ARG A 422 -3.11 -15.99 -0.15
C ARG A 422 -2.97 -16.70 1.19
N ALA A 423 -3.18 -18.01 1.19
CA ALA A 423 -3.04 -18.82 2.38
C ALA A 423 -2.24 -20.10 2.16
N TYR A 424 -1.71 -20.66 3.24
CA TYR A 424 -0.91 -21.89 3.29
C TYR A 424 -1.25 -22.69 4.55
N PHE A 425 -0.87 -23.96 4.57
CA PHE A 425 -0.94 -24.79 5.77
C PHE A 425 0.42 -24.85 6.47
N ASP A 426 0.39 -24.59 7.77
CA ASP A 426 1.46 -24.95 8.68
C ASP A 426 1.07 -26.25 9.40
N LEU A 427 1.71 -27.33 8.98
CA LEU A 427 1.55 -28.66 9.54
C LEU A 427 2.66 -28.85 10.56
N ALA A 428 2.35 -28.68 11.85
CA ALA A 428 3.30 -29.03 12.91
C ALA A 428 3.85 -30.44 12.64
N GLY A 429 5.18 -30.61 12.66
CA GLY A 429 5.98 -31.66 11.98
C GLY A 429 5.63 -33.15 12.14
N SER A 430 4.47 -33.48 12.71
CA SER A 430 3.89 -34.81 12.93
C SER A 430 2.67 -35.15 12.03
N VAL A 431 2.17 -34.25 11.18
CA VAL A 431 1.01 -34.52 10.27
C VAL A 431 1.42 -34.90 8.83
N ALA A 432 2.72 -35.07 8.58
CA ALA A 432 3.32 -35.18 7.24
C ALA A 432 2.91 -36.41 6.40
N THR A 433 2.27 -37.43 6.97
CA THR A 433 1.74 -38.59 6.23
C THR A 433 0.25 -38.49 5.90
N VAL A 434 -0.46 -37.53 6.48
CA VAL A 434 -1.91 -37.54 6.56
C VAL A 434 -2.54 -36.43 5.70
N ALA A 435 -2.00 -35.21 5.72
CA ALA A 435 -2.56 -34.06 5.00
C ALA A 435 -2.31 -34.03 3.47
N SER A 436 -2.20 -35.18 2.80
CA SER A 436 -1.98 -35.25 1.34
C SER A 436 -3.27 -35.15 0.52
N ARG A 437 -4.45 -35.11 1.17
CA ARG A 437 -5.75 -35.16 0.50
C ARG A 437 -6.68 -34.06 1.01
N LEU A 438 -7.12 -33.20 0.10
CA LEU A 438 -8.26 -32.33 0.33
C LEU A 438 -9.54 -33.16 0.22
N TRP A 439 -10.48 -32.92 1.13
CA TRP A 439 -11.84 -33.44 1.05
C TRP A 439 -12.77 -32.25 0.93
N ILE A 440 -13.35 -32.07 -0.25
CA ILE A 440 -14.12 -30.86 -0.55
C ILE A 440 -15.56 -31.27 -0.83
N ASN A 441 -16.49 -30.73 -0.05
CA ASN A 441 -17.93 -30.96 -0.19
C ASN A 441 -18.31 -32.45 -0.26
N GLY A 442 -17.75 -33.28 0.62
CA GLY A 442 -18.06 -34.71 0.65
C GLY A 442 -17.37 -35.55 -0.42
N VAL A 443 -16.69 -34.95 -1.39
CA VAL A 443 -16.00 -35.64 -2.50
C VAL A 443 -14.51 -35.73 -2.20
N THR A 444 -13.93 -36.93 -2.31
CA THR A 444 -12.48 -37.09 -2.25
C THR A 444 -11.89 -36.67 -3.60
N THR A 445 -10.99 -35.70 -3.63
CA THR A 445 -10.42 -35.15 -4.87
C THR A 445 -9.25 -35.97 -5.44
N THR A 446 -9.13 -37.26 -5.08
CA THR A 446 -8.14 -38.13 -5.71
C THR A 446 -8.74 -38.79 -6.96
N VAL A 447 -7.97 -38.79 -8.06
CA VAL A 447 -7.97 -39.92 -8.99
C VAL A 447 -7.84 -41.16 -8.14
N ASP A 448 -8.92 -41.94 -8.06
CA ASP A 448 -8.87 -43.29 -7.57
C ASP A 448 -7.69 -43.98 -8.26
N HIS A 449 -6.74 -44.51 -7.49
CA HIS A 449 -6.28 -45.84 -7.89
C HIS A 449 -7.58 -46.64 -7.99
N PRO A 450 -7.97 -47.12 -9.17
CA PRO A 450 -9.32 -47.62 -9.37
C PRO A 450 -9.55 -48.68 -8.30
N GLU A 451 -10.34 -48.35 -7.29
CA GLU A 451 -11.13 -49.37 -6.64
C GLU A 451 -11.99 -49.87 -7.78
N ALA A 452 -11.60 -51.05 -8.28
CA ALA A 452 -12.22 -51.68 -9.42
C ALA A 452 -13.72 -51.50 -9.26
N VAL A 453 -14.33 -50.77 -10.19
CA VAL A 453 -15.78 -50.74 -10.34
C VAL A 453 -16.15 -52.22 -10.42
N ARG A 454 -16.81 -52.71 -9.37
CA ARG A 454 -17.32 -54.08 -9.34
C ARG A 454 -18.44 -54.11 -10.37
N VAL A 455 -18.07 -54.33 -11.63
CA VAL A 455 -19.00 -54.71 -12.68
C VAL A 455 -19.48 -56.10 -12.32
N SER A 456 -20.65 -56.19 -11.70
CA SER A 456 -21.35 -57.47 -11.59
C SER A 456 -21.72 -57.91 -13.01
N GLY A 457 -21.23 -59.09 -13.40
CA GLY A 457 -21.37 -59.58 -14.76
C GLY A 457 -20.47 -60.78 -15.04
N ARG A 458 -20.78 -61.51 -16.11
CA ARG A 458 -19.94 -62.60 -16.61
C ARG A 458 -18.85 -62.06 -17.50
N VAL A 459 -17.64 -62.54 -17.30
CA VAL A 459 -16.42 -62.04 -17.94
C VAL A 459 -15.61 -63.18 -18.56
N ASP A 460 -14.79 -62.83 -19.54
CA ASP A 460 -13.74 -63.69 -20.07
C ASP A 460 -12.39 -63.27 -19.47
N VAL A 461 -11.51 -64.24 -19.23
CA VAL A 461 -10.17 -64.04 -18.68
C VAL A 461 -9.14 -64.43 -19.74
N TYR A 462 -8.24 -63.51 -20.07
CA TYR A 462 -7.18 -63.74 -21.04
C TYR A 462 -5.80 -63.68 -20.37
N THR A 463 -4.82 -64.37 -20.93
CA THR A 463 -3.40 -64.15 -20.61
C THR A 463 -2.87 -62.90 -21.32
N LEU A 464 -1.71 -62.39 -20.91
CA LEU A 464 -1.05 -61.26 -21.59
C LEU A 464 -0.78 -61.52 -23.09
N SER A 465 -0.66 -62.78 -23.50
CA SER A 465 -0.48 -63.19 -24.90
C SER A 465 -1.79 -63.27 -25.69
N GLY A 466 -2.93 -62.90 -25.10
CA GLY A 466 -4.25 -62.90 -25.75
C GLY A 466 -4.96 -64.25 -25.77
N THR A 467 -4.43 -65.29 -25.11
CA THR A 467 -5.12 -66.59 -24.99
C THR A 467 -6.23 -66.51 -23.94
N CYS A 468 -7.47 -66.80 -24.33
CA CYS A 468 -8.60 -66.94 -23.40
C CYS A 468 -8.40 -68.20 -22.54
N VAL A 469 -8.31 -68.03 -21.22
CA VAL A 469 -8.13 -69.12 -20.25
C VAL A 469 -9.40 -69.48 -19.51
N ARG A 470 -10.39 -68.57 -19.47
CA ARG A 470 -11.74 -68.80 -18.95
C ARG A 470 -12.72 -67.92 -19.70
N SER A 471 -13.90 -68.44 -20.00
CA SER A 471 -14.95 -67.69 -20.68
C SER A 471 -16.25 -67.69 -19.90
N CYS A 472 -16.94 -66.56 -19.87
CA CYS A 472 -18.28 -66.38 -19.31
C CYS A 472 -18.39 -66.86 -17.84
N VAL A 473 -17.41 -66.49 -17.02
CA VAL A 473 -17.36 -66.80 -15.58
C VAL A 473 -17.80 -65.59 -14.76
N GLU A 474 -18.34 -65.82 -13.56
CA GLU A 474 -18.69 -64.73 -12.65
C GLU A 474 -17.42 -63.94 -12.28
N ARG A 475 -17.42 -62.60 -12.47
CA ARG A 475 -16.23 -61.76 -12.25
C ARG A 475 -15.60 -61.96 -10.87
N GLU A 476 -16.41 -62.21 -9.85
CA GLU A 476 -15.97 -62.41 -8.46
C GLU A 476 -15.10 -63.65 -8.25
N THR A 477 -15.27 -64.69 -9.08
CA THR A 477 -14.53 -65.96 -8.99
C THR A 477 -13.62 -66.20 -10.20
N ALA A 478 -13.51 -65.21 -11.08
CA ALA A 478 -12.84 -65.35 -12.37
C ALA A 478 -11.36 -65.74 -12.24
N LEU A 479 -10.69 -65.32 -11.16
CA LEU A 479 -9.27 -65.57 -10.91
C LEU A 479 -9.01 -66.80 -10.01
N ASP A 480 -10.04 -67.41 -9.43
CA ASP A 480 -9.88 -68.47 -8.43
C ASP A 480 -9.19 -69.69 -9.00
N GLY A 481 -8.04 -70.05 -8.42
CA GLY A 481 -7.25 -71.22 -8.85
C GLY A 481 -6.48 -71.05 -10.15
N LEU A 482 -6.37 -69.83 -10.69
CA LEU A 482 -5.40 -69.53 -11.75
C LEU A 482 -3.97 -69.51 -11.19
N ALA A 483 -3.01 -69.88 -12.02
CA ALA A 483 -1.59 -69.79 -11.64
C ALA A 483 -1.16 -68.33 -11.45
N LYS A 484 -0.11 -68.10 -10.67
CA LYS A 484 0.47 -66.77 -10.48
C LYS A 484 0.87 -66.18 -11.84
N GLY A 485 0.45 -64.97 -12.13
CA GLY A 485 0.63 -64.38 -13.47
C GLY A 485 -0.20 -63.14 -13.74
N ILE A 486 -0.11 -62.65 -14.98
CA ILE A 486 -0.82 -61.47 -15.46
C ILE A 486 -1.98 -61.93 -16.34
N TYR A 487 -3.18 -61.46 -16.00
CA TYR A 487 -4.42 -61.72 -16.73
C TYR A 487 -5.08 -60.43 -17.17
N ILE A 488 -5.92 -60.52 -18.20
CA ILE A 488 -6.75 -59.43 -18.70
C ILE A 488 -8.22 -59.81 -18.50
N ILE A 489 -8.97 -58.98 -17.79
CA ILE A 489 -10.42 -59.14 -17.55
C ILE A 489 -11.08 -57.79 -17.78
N ASP A 490 -12.12 -57.71 -18.63
CA ASP A 490 -12.80 -56.46 -19.00
C ASP A 490 -11.85 -55.33 -19.42
N ASN A 491 -10.84 -55.67 -20.23
CA ASN A 491 -9.77 -54.76 -20.69
C ASN A 491 -8.85 -54.20 -19.58
N GLU A 492 -8.94 -54.72 -18.35
CA GLU A 492 -8.03 -54.39 -17.25
C GLU A 492 -6.97 -55.47 -17.06
N LYS A 493 -5.74 -55.04 -16.81
CA LYS A 493 -4.62 -55.94 -16.46
C LYS A 493 -4.62 -56.21 -14.96
N ILE A 494 -4.76 -57.47 -14.57
CA ILE A 494 -4.80 -57.92 -13.17
C ILE A 494 -3.64 -58.89 -12.89
N ILE A 495 -2.99 -58.73 -11.74
CA ILE A 495 -1.88 -59.59 -11.30
C ILE A 495 -2.39 -60.55 -10.23
N VAL A 496 -2.23 -61.85 -10.45
CA VAL A 496 -2.48 -62.92 -9.48
C VAL A 496 -1.16 -63.28 -8.80
N TYR A 497 -1.08 -63.10 -7.48
CA TYR A 497 0.15 -63.22 -6.67
C TYR A 497 0.40 -64.58 -6.06
#